data_AF-A0AAW4EP17-F1
#
_entry.id   AF-A0AAW4EP17-F1
#
_cell.length_a   1.000
_cell.length_b   1.000
_cell.length_c   1.000
_cell.angle_alpha   90.00
_cell.angle_beta   90.00
_cell.angle_gamma   90.00
#
_symmetry.space_group_name_H-M   'P 1'
#
loop_
_entity.id
_entity.type
_entity.pdbx_description
1 polymer ?
#
loop_
_entity_poly.entity_id
_entity_poly.type
_entity_poly.pdbx_seq_one_letter_code
_entity_poly.pdbx_strand_id
1 'polypeptide(L)'
;MSIVLTEFARPRLFPRVPRANTIQDVSAEQFQAHLNAQAPLKVLDGYAPFCKLFVYENWTSTRCLTVPVTEANRHLLRSGYEARNREELPVLVRWFEGVESPRANYLVVILYSAEQLAKEGSPIDADWGIVGCIYTAEPEEVPMAPITMMRNALGVEEGGSGVPLDREAYQRAVQFWENNANWRP
;
A
#
# COMPACT_ATOMS: atom_id res chain seq x y z
N MET A 1 5.04 3.50 -23.27
CA MET A 1 4.28 3.67 -22.03
C MET A 1 5.18 4.38 -21.04
N SER A 2 4.79 5.54 -20.52
CA SER A 2 5.58 6.33 -19.57
C SER A 2 4.92 6.39 -18.19
N ILE A 3 5.76 6.33 -17.15
CA ILE A 3 5.35 6.39 -15.74
C ILE A 3 6.07 7.56 -15.07
N VAL A 4 5.34 8.36 -14.30
CA VAL A 4 5.93 9.45 -13.50
C VAL A 4 5.57 9.32 -12.03
N LEU A 5 6.51 9.66 -11.14
CA LEU A 5 6.23 9.78 -9.72
C LEU A 5 5.42 11.05 -9.44
N THR A 6 4.23 10.90 -8.86
CA THR A 6 3.39 12.06 -8.53
C THR A 6 3.88 12.79 -7.28
N GLU A 7 3.58 14.08 -7.19
CA GLU A 7 3.78 14.88 -5.97
C GLU A 7 3.00 14.32 -4.76
N PHE A 8 1.89 13.61 -5.01
CA PHE A 8 1.17 12.89 -3.98
C PHE A 8 1.98 11.72 -3.41
N ALA A 9 2.55 10.86 -4.26
CA ALA A 9 3.27 9.68 -3.81
C ALA A 9 4.68 9.99 -3.28
N ARG A 10 5.35 11.01 -3.84
CA ARG A 10 6.74 11.35 -3.52
C ARG A 10 7.04 11.45 -2.01
N PRO A 11 6.34 12.25 -1.20
CA PRO A 11 6.64 12.36 0.24
C PRO A 11 6.30 11.08 1.03
N ARG A 12 5.47 10.19 0.49
CA ARG A 12 5.07 8.94 1.15
C ARG A 12 6.08 7.83 0.90
N LEU A 13 6.55 7.72 -0.34
CA LEU A 13 7.49 6.68 -0.79
C LEU A 13 8.96 7.07 -0.59
N PHE A 14 9.27 8.37 -0.71
CA PHE A 14 10.61 8.95 -0.59
C PHE A 14 10.57 10.17 0.34
N PRO A 15 10.27 9.97 1.64
CA PRO A 15 10.25 11.08 2.60
C PRO A 15 11.63 11.73 2.73
N ARG A 16 11.65 13.02 3.10
CA ARG A 16 12.91 13.79 3.32
C ARG A 16 13.85 13.12 4.33
N VAL A 17 13.27 12.51 5.37
CA VAL A 17 13.99 11.65 6.30
C VAL A 17 13.55 10.21 6.00
N PRO A 18 14.44 9.37 5.45
CA PRO A 18 14.13 7.98 5.16
C PRO A 18 13.62 7.25 6.41
N ARG A 19 12.59 6.43 6.24
CA ARG A 19 12.06 5.54 7.27
C ARG A 19 12.27 4.11 6.84
N ALA A 20 12.43 3.18 7.78
CA ALA A 20 12.68 1.78 7.42
C ALA A 20 11.48 1.12 6.70
N ASN A 21 10.30 1.73 6.76
CA ASN A 21 9.07 1.29 6.10
C ASN A 21 8.75 2.06 4.81
N THR A 22 9.74 2.66 4.15
CA THR A 22 9.61 3.27 2.82
C THR A 22 10.55 2.60 1.81
N ILE A 23 10.56 3.04 0.56
CA ILE A 23 11.50 2.51 -0.44
C ILE A 23 12.93 2.80 0.01
N GLN A 24 13.81 1.81 -0.11
CA GLN A 24 15.22 1.87 0.29
C GLN A 24 16.15 1.85 -0.93
N ASP A 25 17.41 2.23 -0.71
CA ASP A 25 18.57 2.09 -1.62
C ASP A 25 18.55 2.90 -2.92
N VAL A 26 17.41 3.45 -3.32
CA VAL A 26 17.26 4.20 -4.58
C VAL A 26 16.64 5.57 -4.34
N SER A 27 17.01 6.54 -5.17
CA SER A 27 16.31 7.82 -5.24
C SER A 27 14.95 7.68 -5.95
N ALA A 28 14.09 8.68 -5.77
CA ALA A 28 12.81 8.77 -6.49
C ALA A 28 12.99 8.72 -8.02
N GLU A 29 14.03 9.39 -8.52
CA GLU A 29 14.36 9.47 -9.95
C GLU A 29 14.88 8.13 -10.47
N GLN A 30 15.73 7.43 -9.70
CA GLN A 30 16.21 6.09 -10.04
C GLN A 30 15.07 5.07 -10.03
N PHE A 31 14.16 5.17 -9.06
CA PHE A 31 12.97 4.32 -9.00
C PHE A 31 12.07 4.53 -10.23
N GLN A 32 11.74 5.78 -10.56
CA GLN A 32 10.97 6.09 -11.77
C GLN A 32 11.68 5.61 -13.04
N ALA A 33 12.99 5.83 -13.16
CA ALA A 33 13.76 5.39 -14.32
C ALA A 33 13.72 3.86 -14.48
N HIS A 34 13.84 3.11 -13.38
CA HIS A 34 13.71 1.65 -13.41
C HIS A 34 12.34 1.20 -13.93
N LEU A 35 11.26 1.80 -13.42
CA LEU A 35 9.88 1.47 -13.84
C LEU A 35 9.60 1.79 -15.32
N ASN A 36 10.28 2.79 -15.90
CA ASN A 36 10.15 3.08 -17.33
C ASN A 36 11.03 2.20 -18.21
N ALA A 37 12.14 1.68 -17.67
CA ALA A 37 13.09 0.89 -18.43
C ALA A 37 12.77 -0.61 -18.44
N GLN A 38 12.08 -1.11 -17.41
CA GLN A 38 11.77 -2.52 -17.24
C GLN A 38 10.27 -2.78 -17.40
N ALA A 39 9.92 -3.88 -18.07
CA ALA A 39 8.53 -4.34 -18.10
C ALA A 39 8.15 -4.92 -16.73
N PRO A 40 6.90 -4.72 -16.25
CA PRO A 40 6.44 -5.37 -15.03
C PRO A 40 6.37 -6.88 -15.22
N LEU A 41 6.65 -7.63 -14.15
CA LEU A 41 6.49 -9.09 -14.08
C LEU A 41 5.02 -9.49 -14.29
N LYS A 42 4.11 -8.71 -13.71
CA LYS A 42 2.66 -8.92 -13.75
C LYS A 42 1.94 -7.57 -13.73
N VAL A 43 0.80 -7.49 -14.43
CA VAL A 43 -0.10 -6.33 -14.35
C VAL A 43 -1.42 -6.81 -13.79
N LEU A 44 -1.86 -6.24 -12.66
CA LEU A 44 -3.17 -6.49 -12.06
C LEU A 44 -4.10 -5.33 -12.33
N ASP A 45 -5.40 -5.63 -12.38
CA ASP A 45 -6.43 -4.62 -12.30
C ASP A 45 -6.49 -4.07 -10.88
N GLY A 46 -6.51 -2.73 -10.77
CA GLY A 46 -6.86 -2.07 -9.52
C GLY A 46 -8.37 -2.07 -9.29
N TYR A 47 -8.80 -1.34 -8.26
CA TYR A 47 -10.21 -1.26 -7.88
C TYR A 47 -11.13 -0.55 -8.89
N ALA A 48 -10.56 0.13 -9.89
CA ALA A 48 -11.27 0.90 -10.91
C ALA A 48 -10.54 0.86 -12.26
N PRO A 49 -11.20 1.12 -13.39
CA PRO A 49 -10.58 1.04 -14.73
C PRO A 49 -9.35 1.95 -14.93
N PHE A 50 -9.29 3.08 -14.23
CA PHE A 50 -8.17 4.01 -14.26
C PHE A 50 -7.00 3.61 -13.34
N CYS A 51 -7.14 2.54 -12.56
CA CYS A 51 -6.17 2.09 -11.58
C CYS A 51 -5.55 0.75 -12.02
N LYS A 52 -4.22 0.69 -12.10
CA LYS A 52 -3.46 -0.52 -12.42
C LYS A 52 -2.40 -0.76 -11.37
N LEU A 53 -2.10 -2.04 -11.12
CA LEU A 53 -1.03 -2.45 -10.22
C LEU A 53 0.07 -3.14 -11.03
N PHE A 54 1.22 -2.50 -11.15
CA PHE A 54 2.36 -3.06 -11.86
C PHE A 54 3.29 -3.73 -10.85
N VAL A 55 3.52 -5.03 -11.02
CA VAL A 55 4.32 -5.84 -10.11
C VAL A 55 5.74 -5.94 -10.64
N TYR A 56 6.71 -5.60 -9.80
CA TYR A 56 8.14 -5.76 -10.08
C TYR A 56 8.77 -6.62 -8.99
N GLU A 57 9.77 -7.42 -9.34
CA GLU A 57 10.68 -7.98 -8.33
C GLU A 57 11.32 -6.83 -7.57
N ASN A 58 11.43 -6.95 -6.25
CA ASN A 58 12.08 -5.94 -5.44
C ASN A 58 13.59 -5.97 -5.73
N TRP A 59 14.14 -4.90 -6.30
CA TRP A 59 15.58 -4.74 -6.54
C TRP A 59 16.29 -3.96 -5.41
N THR A 60 15.59 -3.71 -4.31
CA THR A 60 16.06 -2.94 -3.14
C THR A 60 16.04 -3.81 -1.88
N SER A 61 16.41 -3.23 -0.74
CA SER A 61 16.25 -3.78 0.61
C SER A 61 14.91 -3.43 1.27
N THR A 62 13.97 -2.83 0.52
CA THR A 62 12.63 -2.46 1.01
C THR A 62 11.93 -3.67 1.65
N ARG A 63 11.34 -3.45 2.83
CA ARG A 63 10.72 -4.49 3.66
C ARG A 63 9.20 -4.46 3.54
N CYS A 64 8.58 -5.60 3.84
CA CYS A 64 7.13 -5.70 3.90
C CYS A 64 6.55 -4.74 4.94
N LEU A 65 5.37 -4.18 4.67
CA LEU A 65 4.64 -3.38 5.66
C LEU A 65 3.85 -4.23 6.65
N THR A 66 3.84 -5.55 6.43
CA THR A 66 3.25 -6.53 7.34
C THR A 66 4.25 -7.60 7.70
N VAL A 67 4.17 -8.11 8.92
CA VAL A 67 4.95 -9.25 9.41
C VAL A 67 4.02 -10.42 9.65
N PRO A 68 4.40 -11.65 9.23
CA PRO A 68 3.68 -12.85 9.59
C PRO A 68 3.60 -13.04 11.10
N VAL A 69 2.41 -13.35 11.61
CA VAL A 69 2.19 -13.73 13.01
C VAL A 69 2.52 -15.21 13.13
N THR A 70 3.51 -15.53 13.95
CA THR A 70 3.99 -16.88 14.24
C THR A 70 3.93 -17.14 15.74
N GLU A 71 4.05 -18.39 16.16
CA GLU A 71 4.09 -18.72 17.58
C GLU A 71 5.23 -18.00 18.32
N ALA A 72 6.38 -17.87 17.65
CA ALA A 72 7.57 -17.23 18.20
C ALA A 72 7.40 -15.71 18.42
N ASN A 73 6.52 -15.02 17.67
CA ASN A 73 6.38 -13.56 17.77
C ASN A 73 5.00 -13.11 18.25
N ARG A 74 3.98 -13.97 18.31
CA ARG A 74 2.59 -13.59 18.65
C ARG A 74 2.48 -12.76 19.93
N HIS A 75 3.28 -13.10 20.94
CA HIS A 75 3.33 -12.40 22.23
C HIS A 75 3.87 -10.95 22.15
N LEU A 76 4.48 -10.56 21.03
CA LEU A 76 4.98 -9.21 20.77
C LEU A 76 3.94 -8.30 20.11
N LEU A 77 2.78 -8.84 19.71
CA LEU A 77 1.71 -8.01 19.15
C LEU A 77 1.30 -6.92 20.14
N ARG A 78 1.09 -5.72 19.59
CA ARG A 78 0.49 -4.58 20.26
C ARG A 78 -0.88 -4.35 19.68
N SER A 79 -1.75 -3.74 20.47
CA SER A 79 -3.07 -3.31 20.03
C SER A 79 -3.48 -2.02 20.72
N GLY A 80 -4.41 -1.30 20.09
CA GLY A 80 -4.89 -0.01 20.56
C GLY A 80 -6.01 0.50 19.67
N TYR A 81 -6.70 1.53 20.16
CA TYR A 81 -7.71 2.26 19.39
C TYR A 81 -7.06 3.47 18.74
N GLU A 82 -7.07 3.53 17.41
CA GLU A 82 -6.42 4.59 16.64
C GLU A 82 -7.34 5.16 15.58
N ALA A 83 -7.33 6.49 15.46
CA ALA A 83 -7.98 7.22 14.39
C ALA A 83 -6.95 7.65 13.34
N ARG A 84 -7.32 7.65 12.05
CA ARG A 84 -6.41 8.09 10.97
C ARG A 84 -6.24 9.61 10.92
N ASN A 85 -7.25 10.34 11.39
CA ASN A 85 -7.27 11.79 11.52
C ASN A 85 -8.19 12.17 12.70
N ARG A 86 -8.37 13.47 12.96
CA ARG A 86 -9.17 13.96 14.09
C ARG A 86 -10.69 13.85 13.89
N GLU A 87 -11.13 13.66 12.66
CA GLU A 87 -12.54 13.63 12.26
C GLU A 87 -13.10 12.20 12.28
N GLU A 88 -12.24 11.19 12.19
CA GLU A 88 -12.62 9.78 12.19
C GLU A 88 -12.66 9.15 13.58
N LEU A 89 -13.61 8.22 13.77
CA LEU A 89 -13.67 7.40 14.99
C LEU A 89 -12.44 6.50 15.11
N PRO A 90 -11.88 6.34 16.33
CA PRO A 90 -10.78 5.43 16.54
C PRO A 90 -11.26 3.98 16.48
N VAL A 91 -10.47 3.12 15.84
CA VAL A 91 -10.79 1.71 15.64
C VAL A 91 -9.71 0.82 16.24
N LEU A 92 -10.09 -0.39 16.66
CA LEU A 92 -9.13 -1.36 17.16
C LEU A 92 -8.18 -1.77 16.03
N VAL A 93 -6.89 -1.54 16.25
CA VAL A 93 -5.81 -1.97 15.36
C VAL A 93 -4.79 -2.80 16.14
N ARG A 94 -4.02 -3.62 15.41
CA ARG A 94 -2.91 -4.41 15.94
C ARG A 94 -1.70 -4.31 15.04
N TRP A 95 -0.51 -4.40 15.63
CA TRP A 95 0.75 -4.22 14.92
C TRP A 95 1.91 -4.84 15.70
N PHE A 96 3.06 -4.91 15.04
CA PHE A 96 4.34 -5.19 15.66
C PHE A 96 5.20 -3.93 15.75
N GLU A 97 5.94 -3.81 16.86
CA GLU A 97 7.02 -2.86 17.10
C GLU A 97 8.24 -3.62 17.60
N GLY A 98 9.45 -3.13 17.31
CA GLY A 98 10.69 -3.76 17.80
C GLY A 98 10.99 -5.15 17.22
N VAL A 99 10.32 -5.53 16.13
CA VAL A 99 10.61 -6.74 15.34
C VAL A 99 11.16 -6.35 13.97
N GLU A 100 11.91 -7.26 13.35
CA GLU A 100 12.37 -7.10 11.99
C GLU A 100 11.32 -7.61 10.99
N SER A 101 10.88 -6.75 10.08
CA SER A 101 10.01 -7.15 8.96
C SER A 101 10.82 -7.82 7.85
N PRO A 102 10.33 -8.91 7.22
CA PRO A 102 11.04 -9.54 6.11
C PRO A 102 11.22 -8.56 4.94
N ARG A 103 12.30 -8.75 4.17
CA ARG A 103 12.48 -8.08 2.89
C ARG A 103 11.31 -8.45 1.97
N ALA A 104 10.74 -7.46 1.29
CA ALA A 104 9.70 -7.71 0.29
C ALA A 104 10.32 -8.42 -0.92
N ASN A 105 9.61 -9.39 -1.48
CA ASN A 105 10.02 -10.02 -2.75
C ASN A 105 9.58 -9.16 -3.93
N TYR A 106 8.48 -8.43 -3.79
CA TYR A 106 7.89 -7.64 -4.86
C TYR A 106 7.49 -6.23 -4.41
N LEU A 107 7.56 -5.31 -5.37
CA LEU A 107 7.02 -3.97 -5.30
C LEU A 107 5.83 -3.89 -6.24
N VAL A 108 4.63 -3.72 -5.67
CA VAL A 108 3.38 -3.58 -6.41
C VAL A 108 3.05 -2.09 -6.51
N VAL A 109 3.41 -1.50 -7.64
CA VAL A 109 3.30 -0.06 -7.90
C VAL A 109 1.86 0.27 -8.32
N ILE A 110 1.21 1.16 -7.57
CA ILE A 110 -0.17 1.60 -7.82
C ILE A 110 -0.12 2.79 -8.77
N LEU A 111 -0.76 2.64 -9.93
CA LEU A 111 -0.75 3.61 -11.01
C LEU A 111 -2.15 4.12 -11.31
N TYR A 112 -2.32 5.44 -11.41
CA TYR A 112 -3.53 6.07 -11.96
C TYR A 112 -3.27 6.61 -13.36
N SER A 113 -4.28 6.54 -14.22
CA SER A 113 -4.18 7.11 -15.57
C SER A 113 -4.04 8.63 -15.52
N ALA A 114 -3.38 9.20 -16.52
CA ALA A 114 -3.25 10.65 -16.66
C ALA A 114 -4.61 11.38 -16.65
N GLU A 115 -5.62 10.80 -17.32
CA GLU A 115 -6.98 11.35 -17.36
C GLU A 115 -7.62 11.44 -15.97
N GLN A 116 -7.42 10.42 -15.12
CA GLN A 116 -7.96 10.43 -13.77
C GLN A 116 -7.24 11.48 -12.91
N LEU A 117 -5.91 11.53 -12.98
CA LEU A 117 -5.12 12.50 -12.23
C LEU A 117 -5.44 13.95 -12.65
N ALA A 118 -5.74 14.19 -13.93
CA ALA A 118 -6.25 15.48 -14.40
C ALA A 118 -7.61 15.84 -13.79
N LYS A 119 -8.55 14.88 -13.68
CA LYS A 119 -9.84 15.09 -13.00
C LYS A 119 -9.68 15.39 -11.51
N GLU A 120 -8.65 14.82 -10.88
CA GLU A 120 -8.29 15.08 -9.48
C GLU A 120 -7.46 16.38 -9.29
N GLY A 121 -7.23 17.15 -10.36
CA GLY A 121 -6.52 18.43 -10.31
C GLY A 121 -5.00 18.32 -10.21
N SER A 122 -4.44 17.14 -10.49
CA SER A 122 -2.99 16.86 -10.48
C SER A 122 -2.52 16.31 -11.84
N PRO A 123 -2.68 17.07 -12.95
CA PRO A 123 -2.32 16.60 -14.28
C PRO A 123 -0.83 16.24 -14.37
N ILE A 124 -0.52 15.23 -15.18
CA ILE A 124 0.84 14.73 -15.42
C ILE A 124 1.14 14.68 -16.91
N ASP A 125 2.42 14.76 -17.25
CA ASP A 125 2.94 14.57 -18.62
C ASP A 125 3.52 13.16 -18.78
N ALA A 126 2.67 12.15 -18.57
CA ALA A 126 2.99 10.73 -18.75
C ALA A 126 1.69 9.92 -18.89
N ASP A 127 1.76 8.66 -19.32
CA ASP A 127 0.57 7.80 -19.42
C ASP A 127 -0.02 7.45 -18.04
N TRP A 128 0.86 7.22 -17.06
CA TRP A 128 0.52 6.77 -15.72
C TRP A 128 1.27 7.55 -14.64
N GLY A 129 0.58 7.86 -13.55
CA GLY A 129 1.16 8.45 -12.35
C GLY A 129 1.20 7.46 -11.19
N ILE A 130 2.35 7.34 -10.54
CA ILE A 130 2.51 6.54 -9.32
C ILE A 130 1.77 7.25 -8.18
N VAL A 131 0.77 6.59 -7.60
CA VAL A 131 0.01 7.09 -6.44
C VAL A 131 0.34 6.34 -5.15
N GLY A 132 1.02 5.19 -5.25
CA GLY A 132 1.45 4.40 -4.11
C GLY A 132 2.29 3.19 -4.52
N CYS A 133 2.76 2.44 -3.54
CA CYS A 133 3.47 1.19 -3.76
C CYS A 133 3.27 0.28 -2.54
N ILE A 134 2.94 -0.99 -2.78
CA ILE A 134 2.82 -2.01 -1.75
C ILE A 134 4.08 -2.88 -1.80
N TYR A 135 4.64 -3.20 -0.63
CA TYR A 135 5.83 -4.05 -0.50
C TYR A 135 5.41 -5.38 0.10
N THR A 136 5.55 -6.46 -0.66
CA THR A 136 4.90 -7.74 -0.35
C THR A 136 5.81 -8.93 -0.66
N ALA A 137 5.55 -10.05 0.00
CA ALA A 137 6.22 -11.32 -0.23
C ALA A 137 5.71 -12.06 -1.48
N GLU A 138 4.45 -11.82 -1.87
CA GLU A 138 3.79 -12.45 -3.01
C GLU A 138 3.50 -11.41 -4.11
N PRO A 139 3.48 -11.79 -5.40
CA PRO A 139 3.26 -10.87 -6.52
C PRO A 139 1.78 -10.49 -6.70
N GLU A 140 1.08 -10.24 -5.59
CA GLU A 140 -0.35 -9.95 -5.49
C GLU A 140 -0.58 -8.71 -4.61
N GLU A 141 -1.75 -8.08 -4.77
CA GLU A 141 -2.17 -7.02 -3.86
C GLU A 141 -2.41 -7.56 -2.44
N VAL A 142 -1.90 -6.86 -1.43
CA VAL A 142 -2.24 -7.14 -0.03
C VAL A 142 -3.66 -6.63 0.22
N PRO A 143 -4.61 -7.48 0.67
CA PRO A 143 -5.97 -7.04 0.90
C PRO A 143 -6.00 -5.96 1.98
N MET A 144 -6.90 -4.98 1.83
CA MET A 144 -7.15 -3.99 2.88
C MET A 144 -7.49 -4.66 4.21
N ALA A 145 -7.09 -4.04 5.34
CA ALA A 145 -7.48 -4.52 6.65
C ALA A 145 -9.01 -4.61 6.77
N PRO A 146 -9.58 -5.65 7.41
CA PRO A 146 -11.03 -5.82 7.54
C PRO A 146 -11.75 -4.58 8.08
N ILE A 147 -11.13 -3.87 9.03
CA ILE A 147 -11.67 -2.63 9.59
C ILE A 147 -11.76 -1.49 8.56
N THR A 148 -10.83 -1.43 7.61
CA THR A 148 -10.89 -0.46 6.50
C THR A 148 -12.06 -0.76 5.59
N MET A 149 -12.35 -2.03 5.32
CA MET A 149 -13.52 -2.42 4.54
C MET A 149 -14.83 -2.08 5.26
N MET A 150 -14.91 -2.34 6.57
CA MET A 150 -16.06 -1.97 7.40
C MET A 150 -16.28 -0.45 7.42
N ARG A 151 -15.23 0.35 7.64
CA ARG A 151 -15.31 1.81 7.60
C ARG A 151 -15.74 2.32 6.23
N ASN A 152 -15.21 1.76 5.14
CA ASN A 152 -15.59 2.16 3.78
C ASN A 152 -17.10 2.03 3.54
N ALA A 153 -17.74 1.02 4.13
CA ALA A 153 -19.18 0.81 4.03
C ALA A 153 -20.03 1.79 4.86
N LEU A 154 -19.43 2.54 5.80
CA LEU A 154 -20.13 3.55 6.61
C LEU A 154 -20.38 4.88 5.85
N GLY A 155 -19.73 5.08 4.70
CA GLY A 155 -19.88 6.29 3.90
C GLY A 155 -18.89 7.40 4.24
N VAL A 156 -18.96 8.48 3.46
CA VAL A 156 -17.99 9.60 3.50
C VAL A 156 -18.03 10.39 4.80
N GLU A 157 -19.19 10.44 5.47
CA GLU A 157 -19.36 11.12 6.77
C GLU A 157 -18.50 10.49 7.87
N GLU A 158 -18.20 9.19 7.76
CA GLU A 158 -17.38 8.41 8.70
C GLU A 158 -15.97 8.12 8.14
N GLY A 159 -15.53 8.88 7.12
CA GLY A 159 -14.21 8.73 6.48
C GLY A 159 -14.07 7.50 5.56
N GLY A 160 -15.19 6.87 5.19
CA GLY A 160 -15.26 5.76 4.24
C GLY A 160 -15.47 6.20 2.80
N SER A 161 -15.32 5.28 1.84
CA SER A 161 -15.60 5.54 0.42
C SER A 161 -17.08 5.42 0.02
N GLY A 162 -17.94 4.90 0.89
CA GLY A 162 -19.33 4.56 0.57
C GLY A 162 -19.51 3.29 -0.26
N VAL A 163 -18.44 2.52 -0.47
CA VAL A 163 -18.50 1.25 -1.22
C VAL A 163 -19.12 0.17 -0.32
N PRO A 164 -20.16 -0.55 -0.77
CA PRO A 164 -20.75 -1.63 0.01
C PRO A 164 -19.74 -2.74 0.36
N LEU A 165 -19.93 -3.36 1.52
CA LEU A 165 -19.05 -4.43 1.98
C LEU A 165 -19.22 -5.69 1.12
N ASP A 166 -18.17 -6.05 0.37
CA ASP A 166 -18.06 -7.36 -0.28
C ASP A 166 -17.65 -8.41 0.76
N ARG A 167 -18.54 -9.39 0.98
CA ARG A 167 -18.34 -10.45 1.98
C ARG A 167 -17.20 -11.40 1.62
N GLU A 168 -17.01 -11.73 0.35
CA GLU A 168 -15.96 -12.65 -0.06
C GLU A 168 -14.59 -11.97 0.05
N ALA A 169 -14.50 -10.72 -0.41
CA ALA A 169 -13.30 -9.91 -0.24
C ALA A 169 -12.96 -9.72 1.25
N TYR A 170 -13.98 -9.52 2.10
CA TYR A 170 -13.79 -9.41 3.54
C TYR A 170 -13.23 -10.69 4.15
N GLN A 171 -13.74 -11.86 3.76
CA GLN A 171 -13.21 -13.15 4.26
C GLN A 171 -11.75 -13.39 3.80
N ARG A 172 -11.41 -13.03 2.56
CA ARG A 172 -10.01 -13.07 2.08
C ARG A 172 -9.11 -12.13 2.89
N ALA A 173 -9.60 -10.93 3.20
CA ALA A 173 -8.90 -10.01 4.08
C ALA A 173 -8.70 -10.61 5.48
N VAL A 174 -9.73 -11.19 6.08
CA VAL A 174 -9.62 -11.85 7.40
C VAL A 174 -8.57 -12.96 7.37
N GLN A 175 -8.57 -13.83 6.37
CA GLN A 175 -7.58 -14.91 6.26
C GLN A 175 -6.14 -14.39 6.22
N PHE A 176 -5.89 -13.32 5.45
CA PHE A 176 -4.58 -12.68 5.40
C PHE A 176 -4.21 -12.03 6.74
N TRP A 177 -5.12 -11.21 7.28
CA TRP A 177 -4.88 -10.38 8.46
C TRP A 177 -4.96 -11.14 9.76
N GLU A 178 -5.49 -12.36 9.81
CA GLU A 178 -5.40 -13.26 10.96
C GLU A 178 -3.95 -13.72 11.18
N ASN A 179 -3.22 -13.92 10.07
CA ASN A 179 -1.86 -14.45 10.02
C ASN A 179 -0.80 -13.35 9.80
N ASN A 180 -1.19 -12.08 9.73
CA ASN A 180 -0.29 -10.95 9.53
C ASN A 180 -0.67 -9.78 10.45
N ALA A 181 0.30 -8.92 10.75
CA ALA A 181 0.05 -7.65 11.41
C ALA A 181 0.93 -6.55 10.80
N ASN A 182 0.47 -5.30 10.88
CA ASN A 182 1.24 -4.15 10.40
C ASN A 182 2.59 -4.06 11.11
N TRP A 183 3.62 -3.65 10.39
CA TRP A 183 4.94 -3.38 10.93
C TRP A 183 5.11 -1.88 11.20
N ARG A 184 5.56 -1.56 12.42
CA ARG A 184 5.99 -0.21 12.79
C ARG A 184 7.48 -0.26 13.13
N PRO A 185 8.34 0.40 12.33
CA PRO A 185 9.76 0.47 12.60
C PRO A 185 10.07 1.33 13.83
#